data_AF-A0A1C5ILS0-F1
#
_entry.id   AF-A0A1C5ILS0-F1
#
_cell.length_a   1.000
_cell.length_b   1.000
_cell.length_c   1.000
_cell.angle_alpha   90.00
_cell.angle_beta   90.00
_cell.angle_gamma   90.00
#
_symmetry.space_group_name_H-M   'P 1'
#
loop_
_entity.id
_entity.type
_entity.pdbx_description
1 polymer ?
#
loop_
_entity_poly.entity_id
_entity_poly.type
_entity_poly.pdbx_seq_one_letter_code
_entity_poly.pdbx_strand_id
1 'polypeptide(L)'
;MGDYSRAKVQVATEAIRAEAVKWRKLSDRMQTVARTTGDQNLSPLAFVVPDPLIGGVSATDLQSAYEKMHSQLTTLFTDAATEFDQFAGALNRNADWYEHAEEDNVANFDKIWSA
;
A
#
# COMPACT_ATOMS: atom_id res chain seq x y z
N MET A 1 -21.61 -33.43 0.50
CA MET A 1 -20.21 -32.97 0.33
C MET A 1 -20.11 -31.50 -0.10
N GLY A 2 -21.10 -30.91 -0.80
CA GLY A 2 -21.05 -29.50 -1.24
C GLY A 2 -20.97 -28.44 -0.13
N ASP A 3 -21.70 -28.59 0.98
CA ASP A 3 -21.68 -27.60 2.08
C ASP A 3 -20.32 -27.40 2.73
N TYR A 4 -19.50 -28.45 2.78
CA TYR A 4 -18.18 -28.39 3.39
C TYR A 4 -17.13 -27.70 2.49
N SER A 5 -17.32 -27.75 1.17
CA SER A 5 -16.52 -27.00 0.19
C SER A 5 -16.83 -25.52 0.29
N ARG A 6 -18.11 -25.16 0.25
CA ARG A 6 -18.59 -23.77 0.35
C ARG A 6 -18.14 -23.10 1.65
N ALA A 7 -18.28 -23.79 2.79
CA ALA A 7 -17.84 -23.25 4.08
C ALA A 7 -16.32 -23.00 4.11
N LYS A 8 -15.51 -23.83 3.46
CA LYS A 8 -14.05 -23.62 3.37
C LYS A 8 -13.69 -22.45 2.47
N VAL A 9 -14.34 -22.32 1.31
CA VAL A 9 -14.13 -21.18 0.40
C VAL A 9 -14.50 -19.88 1.11
N GLN A 10 -15.63 -19.85 1.80
CA GLN A 10 -16.08 -18.69 2.56
C GLN A 10 -15.07 -18.27 3.65
N VAL A 11 -14.58 -19.22 4.46
CA VAL A 11 -13.57 -18.90 5.49
C VAL A 11 -12.27 -18.39 4.85
N ALA A 12 -11.86 -18.96 3.72
CA ALA A 12 -10.68 -18.50 3.00
C ALA A 12 -10.86 -17.09 2.40
N THR A 13 -12.01 -16.79 1.80
CA THR A 13 -12.29 -15.49 1.19
C THR A 13 -12.47 -14.40 2.24
N GLU A 14 -13.08 -14.72 3.37
CA GLU A 14 -13.14 -13.85 4.55
C GLU A 14 -11.75 -13.52 5.09
N ALA A 15 -10.84 -14.51 5.18
CA ALA A 15 -9.46 -14.28 5.59
C ALA A 15 -8.70 -13.39 4.59
N ILE A 16 -8.88 -13.60 3.29
CA ILE A 16 -8.29 -12.76 2.23
C ILE A 16 -8.80 -11.32 2.32
N ARG A 17 -10.10 -11.12 2.54
CA ARG A 17 -10.70 -9.78 2.73
C ARG A 17 -10.20 -9.11 4.00
N ALA A 18 -10.06 -9.85 5.09
CA ALA A 18 -9.48 -9.33 6.33
C ALA A 18 -8.02 -8.88 6.14
N GLU A 19 -7.25 -9.62 5.35
CA GLU A 19 -5.89 -9.23 4.96
C GLU A 19 -5.90 -7.97 4.09
N ALA A 20 -6.80 -7.87 3.10
CA ALA A 20 -6.96 -6.68 2.26
C ALA A 20 -7.20 -5.40 3.09
N VAL A 21 -7.98 -5.50 4.17
CA VAL A 21 -8.21 -4.38 5.11
C VAL A 21 -6.91 -3.93 5.77
N LYS A 22 -5.99 -4.85 6.10
CA LYS A 22 -4.69 -4.48 6.68
C LYS A 22 -3.84 -3.69 5.68
N TRP A 23 -3.79 -4.14 4.42
CA TRP A 23 -3.08 -3.43 3.35
C TRP A 23 -3.64 -2.04 3.10
N ARG A 24 -4.98 -1.89 3.11
CA ARG A 24 -5.60 -0.56 3.00
C ARG A 24 -5.24 0.35 4.18
N LYS A 25 -5.26 -0.16 5.41
CA LYS A 25 -4.78 0.60 6.58
C LYS A 25 -3.32 1.00 6.49
N LEU A 26 -2.46 0.15 5.92
CA LEU A 26 -1.06 0.49 5.66
C LEU A 26 -0.94 1.60 4.60
N SER A 27 -1.75 1.54 3.54
CA SER A 27 -1.83 2.60 2.53
C SER A 27 -2.19 3.94 3.17
N ASP A 28 -3.27 4.01 3.97
CA ASP A 28 -3.71 5.23 4.65
C ASP A 28 -2.63 5.81 5.58
N ARG A 29 -1.90 4.94 6.28
CA ARG A 29 -0.77 5.33 7.13
C ARG A 29 0.36 5.92 6.29
N MET A 30 0.70 5.31 5.16
CA MET A 30 1.74 5.84 4.26
C MET A 30 1.34 7.16 3.62
N GLN A 31 0.07 7.36 3.26
CA GLN A 31 -0.43 8.67 2.81
C GLN A 31 -0.24 9.74 3.89
N THR A 32 -0.48 9.39 5.15
CA THR A 32 -0.28 10.30 6.28
C THR A 32 1.20 10.66 6.45
N VAL A 33 2.09 9.67 6.34
CA VAL A 33 3.55 9.86 6.40
C VAL A 33 4.03 10.72 5.23
N ALA A 34 3.58 10.45 4.01
CA ALA A 34 3.91 11.23 2.81
C ALA A 34 3.51 12.70 2.98
N ARG A 35 2.29 12.96 3.44
CA ARG A 35 1.79 14.31 3.70
C ARG A 35 2.60 15.02 4.78
N THR A 36 2.79 14.36 5.92
CA THR A 36 3.52 14.92 7.06
C THR A 36 4.97 15.23 6.68
N THR A 37 5.60 14.38 5.86
CA THR A 37 6.96 14.62 5.35
C THR A 37 6.97 15.77 4.35
N GLY A 38 6.05 15.77 3.38
CA GLY A 38 5.93 16.83 2.37
C GLY A 38 5.72 18.23 2.97
N ASP A 39 5.05 18.31 4.12
CA ASP A 39 4.82 19.58 4.83
C ASP A 39 6.07 20.06 5.61
N GLN A 40 7.06 19.20 5.86
CA GLN A 40 8.31 19.54 6.57
C GLN A 40 9.32 20.24 5.66
N ASN A 41 9.19 21.56 5.56
CA ASN A 41 10.11 22.40 4.80
C ASN A 41 11.07 23.13 5.74
N LEU A 42 12.35 23.23 5.34
CA LEU A 42 13.36 23.97 6.07
C LEU A 42 13.65 25.30 5.35
N SER A 43 13.69 26.39 6.13
CA SER A 43 14.14 27.68 5.62
C SER A 43 15.61 27.60 5.18
N PRO A 44 16.04 28.35 4.15
CA PRO A 44 17.46 28.44 3.76
C PRO A 44 18.41 28.75 4.93
N LEU A 45 17.93 29.47 5.96
CA LEU A 45 18.71 29.79 7.15
C LEU A 45 19.09 28.56 7.99
N ALA A 46 18.35 27.45 7.87
CA ALA A 46 18.67 26.18 8.54
C ALA A 46 19.96 25.52 8.00
N PHE A 47 20.42 25.94 6.82
CA PHE A 47 21.60 25.40 6.15
C PHE A 47 22.84 26.30 6.26
N VAL A 48 22.73 27.42 6.98
CA VAL A 48 23.87 28.32 7.22
C VAL A 48 24.78 27.67 8.27
N VAL A 49 25.97 27.27 7.84
CA VAL A 49 27.00 26.73 8.74
C VAL A 49 28.08 27.78 8.97
N PRO A 50 28.22 28.34 10.19
CA PRO A 50 29.26 29.31 10.52
C PRO A 50 30.56 28.57 10.86
N ASP A 51 31.16 27.87 9.89
CA ASP A 51 32.44 27.19 10.09
C ASP A 51 33.45 27.58 8.98
N PRO A 52 34.56 28.26 9.33
CA PRO A 52 35.60 28.65 8.37
C PRO A 52 36.41 27.46 7.82
N LEU A 53 36.30 26.25 8.39
CA LEU A 53 36.99 25.03 7.93
C LEU A 53 36.19 24.27 6.86
N ILE A 54 34.88 24.53 6.73
CA ILE A 54 34.03 23.91 5.70
C ILE A 54 34.20 24.71 4.42
N GLY A 55 35.35 24.50 3.77
CA GLY A 55 35.67 25.13 2.50
C GLY A 55 34.63 24.81 1.42
N GLY A 56 34.09 25.86 0.81
CA GLY A 56 33.46 25.82 -0.51
C GLY A 56 32.00 25.34 -0.60
N VAL A 57 31.45 24.67 0.42
CA VAL A 57 30.04 24.23 0.39
C VAL A 57 29.15 25.38 0.86
N SER A 58 28.32 25.89 -0.03
CA SER A 58 27.38 26.96 0.29
C SER A 58 26.14 26.41 1.01
N ALA A 59 25.43 27.28 1.76
CA ALA A 59 24.13 26.94 2.32
C ALA A 59 23.15 26.44 1.23
N THR A 60 23.29 26.97 0.01
CA THR A 60 22.52 26.55 -1.17
C THR A 60 22.79 25.10 -1.56
N ASP A 61 24.05 24.64 -1.50
CA ASP A 61 24.41 23.26 -1.84
C ASP A 61 23.82 22.27 -0.83
N LEU A 62 23.87 22.62 0.46
CA LEU A 62 23.28 21.83 1.54
C LEU A 62 21.75 21.80 1.45
N GLN A 63 21.13 22.95 1.15
CA GLN A 63 19.69 23.02 0.92
C GLN A 63 19.29 22.15 -0.27
N SER A 64 20.01 22.24 -1.40
CA SER A 64 19.71 21.42 -2.58
C SER A 64 19.83 19.92 -2.29
N ALA A 65 20.83 19.50 -1.52
CA ALA A 65 20.97 18.11 -1.10
C ALA A 65 19.82 17.65 -0.20
N TYR A 66 19.38 18.50 0.74
CA TYR A 66 18.20 18.22 1.57
C TYR A 66 16.94 18.10 0.73
N GLU A 67 16.65 19.06 -0.15
CA GLU A 67 15.44 19.05 -0.99
C GLU A 67 15.41 17.82 -1.90
N LYS A 68 16.56 17.38 -2.41
CA LYS A 68 16.64 16.14 -3.19
C LYS A 68 16.27 14.92 -2.36
N MET A 69 16.80 14.79 -1.15
CA MET A 69 16.46 13.68 -0.25
C MET A 69 14.99 13.73 0.19
N HIS A 70 14.51 14.93 0.53
CA HIS A 70 13.12 15.18 0.92
C HIS A 70 12.14 14.79 -0.19
N SER A 71 12.42 15.19 -1.43
CA SER A 71 11.67 14.78 -2.60
C SER A 71 11.69 13.26 -2.81
N GLN A 72 12.85 12.63 -2.71
CA GLN A 72 12.97 11.17 -2.83
C GLN A 72 12.14 10.42 -1.78
N LEU A 73 12.20 10.83 -0.53
CA LEU A 73 11.43 10.21 0.56
C LEU A 73 9.92 10.41 0.36
N THR A 74 9.50 11.62 -0.01
CA THR A 74 8.08 11.93 -0.25
C THR A 74 7.51 11.10 -1.41
N THR A 75 8.29 10.90 -2.49
CA THR A 75 7.92 10.00 -3.59
C THR A 75 7.80 8.56 -3.11
N LEU A 76 8.81 8.04 -2.41
CA LEU A 76 8.78 6.65 -1.90
C LEU A 76 7.56 6.38 -1.01
N PHE A 77 7.18 7.33 -0.16
CA PHE A 77 6.00 7.18 0.70
C PHE A 77 4.69 7.22 -0.08
N THR A 78 4.62 8.03 -1.13
CA THR A 78 3.46 8.11 -2.03
C THR A 78 3.31 6.83 -2.85
N ASP A 79 4.42 6.30 -3.36
CA ASP A 79 4.45 5.05 -4.11
C ASP A 79 4.05 3.87 -3.22
N ALA A 80 4.61 3.79 -2.00
CA ALA A 80 4.23 2.77 -1.03
C ALA A 80 2.74 2.79 -0.68
N ALA A 81 2.15 3.99 -0.52
CA ALA A 81 0.72 4.13 -0.32
C ALA A 81 -0.08 3.54 -1.49
N THR A 82 0.34 3.85 -2.72
CA THR A 82 -0.29 3.37 -3.96
C THR A 82 -0.20 1.85 -4.06
N GLU A 83 1.00 1.28 -3.88
CA GLU A 83 1.23 -0.17 -3.94
C GLU A 83 0.43 -0.93 -2.89
N PHE A 84 0.32 -0.41 -1.66
CA PHE A 84 -0.48 -1.03 -0.61
C PHE A 84 -1.97 -1.05 -0.92
N ASP A 85 -2.53 0.00 -1.53
CA ASP A 85 -3.92 -0.04 -1.97
C ASP A 85 -4.12 -0.98 -3.16
N GLN A 86 -3.15 -1.06 -4.08
CA GLN A 86 -3.18 -2.04 -5.17
C GLN A 86 -3.18 -3.49 -4.64
N PHE A 87 -2.36 -3.81 -3.63
CA PHE A 87 -2.39 -5.11 -2.97
C PHE A 87 -3.74 -5.41 -2.31
N ALA A 88 -4.31 -4.43 -1.59
CA ALA A 88 -5.65 -4.58 -1.02
C ALA A 88 -6.71 -4.86 -2.11
N GLY A 89 -6.64 -4.12 -3.22
CA GLY A 89 -7.53 -4.33 -4.37
C GLY A 89 -7.34 -5.71 -5.03
N ALA A 90 -6.11 -6.18 -5.16
CA ALA A 90 -5.82 -7.50 -5.71
C ALA A 90 -6.35 -8.63 -4.82
N LEU A 91 -6.20 -8.52 -3.50
CA LEU A 91 -6.75 -9.48 -2.55
C LEU A 91 -8.29 -9.55 -2.62
N ASN A 92 -8.96 -8.39 -2.69
CA ASN A 92 -10.41 -8.37 -2.86
C ASN A 92 -10.85 -9.06 -4.16
N ARG A 93 -10.20 -8.74 -5.29
CA ARG A 93 -10.49 -9.40 -6.59
C ARG A 93 -10.26 -10.91 -6.53
N ASN A 94 -9.22 -11.36 -5.83
CA ASN A 94 -8.97 -12.79 -5.65
C ASN A 94 -10.06 -13.46 -4.80
N ALA A 95 -10.52 -12.81 -3.72
CA ALA A 95 -11.63 -13.32 -2.92
C ALA A 95 -12.91 -13.45 -3.76
N ASP A 96 -13.24 -12.42 -4.54
CA ASP A 96 -14.43 -12.42 -5.40
C ASP A 96 -14.35 -13.54 -6.46
N TRP A 97 -13.15 -13.77 -7.03
CA TRP A 97 -12.93 -14.87 -7.97
C TRP A 97 -13.15 -16.24 -7.34
N TYR A 98 -12.66 -16.47 -6.11
CA TYR A 98 -12.85 -17.75 -5.41
C TYR A 98 -14.32 -18.03 -5.11
N GLU A 99 -15.08 -17.01 -4.71
CA GLU A 99 -16.52 -17.16 -4.45
C GLU A 99 -17.27 -17.51 -5.73
N HIS A 100 -16.97 -16.81 -6.83
CA HIS A 100 -17.62 -17.06 -8.11
C HIS A 100 -17.30 -18.46 -8.66
N ALA A 101 -16.04 -18.90 -8.54
CA ALA A 101 -15.64 -20.25 -8.93
C ALA A 101 -16.37 -21.34 -8.12
N GLU A 102 -16.64 -21.11 -6.84
CA GLU A 102 -17.42 -22.05 -6.02
C GLU A 102 -18.90 -22.06 -6.41
N GLU A 103 -19.50 -20.90 -6.70
CA GLU A 103 -20.88 -20.81 -7.20
C GLU A 103 -21.06 -21.63 -8.49
N ASP A 104 -20.14 -21.47 -9.44
CA ASP A 104 -20.14 -22.21 -10.71
C ASP A 104 -19.99 -23.72 -10.50
N ASN A 105 -19.10 -24.13 -9.59
CA ASN A 105 -18.91 -25.54 -9.26
C ASN A 105 -20.17 -26.18 -8.67
N VAL A 106 -20.81 -25.51 -7.70
CA VAL A 106 -22.05 -26.00 -7.11
C VAL A 106 -23.15 -26.12 -8.17
N ALA A 107 -23.33 -25.10 -9.01
CA ALA A 107 -24.35 -25.12 -10.05
C ALA A 107 -24.16 -26.26 -11.06
N ASN A 108 -22.90 -26.60 -11.38
CA ASN A 108 -22.58 -27.75 -12.23
C ASN A 108 -22.84 -29.10 -11.55
N PHE A 109 -22.52 -29.25 -10.26
CA PHE A 109 -22.80 -30.48 -9.52
C PHE A 109 -24.31 -30.75 -9.38
N ASP A 110 -25.12 -29.72 -9.12
CA ASP A 110 -26.57 -29.86 -9.05
C ASP A 110 -27.16 -30.34 -10.39
N LYS A 111 -26.65 -29.83 -11.52
CA LYS A 111 -27.04 -30.30 -12.87
C LYS A 111 -26.71 -31.77 -13.08
N ILE A 112 -25.50 -32.21 -12.70
CA ILE A 112 -25.07 -33.61 -12.84
C ILE A 112 -25.90 -34.55 -11.98
N TRP A 113 -26.27 -34.14 -10.77
CA TRP A 113 -27.04 -34.97 -9.85
C TRP A 113 -28.54 -35.04 -10.19
N SER A 114 -29.08 -33.99 -10.81
CA SER A 114 -30.48 -33.95 -11.26
C SER A 114 -30.76 -34.66 -12.59
N ALA A 115 -29.72 -35.17 -13.27
CA ALA A 115 -29.80 -35.90 -14.53
C ALA A 115 -29.78 -37.42 -14.31
#